data_AF-A0A965HWT3-F1
#
_entry.id   AF-A0A965HWT3-F1
#
_cell.length_a   1.000
_cell.length_b   1.000
_cell.length_c   1.000
_cell.angle_alpha   90.00
_cell.angle_beta   90.00
_cell.angle_gamma   90.00
#
_symmetry.space_group_name_H-M   'P 1'
#
loop_
_entity.id
_entity.type
_entity.pdbx_description
1 polymer ?
#
loop_
_entity_poly.entity_id
_entity_poly.type
_entity_poly.pdbx_seq_one_letter_code
_entity_poly.pdbx_strand_id
1 'polypeptide(L)'
;MVLRANMLLRGASGVRMEIVERLVRFLNAGATPVVGELGSIGASGDLIPLGTIARAITGQAASCKVMMNGREYDRDEVLDFLGYKPISLLPKEALAIVNGTSFSAAIALNHLHSVRNYLSISIAAHGLMIRALLGHEDPFAEFVHRCKPHPGQAWSAQIMRRLLALTDGQATELERAHPREHLQDRYSLRCFPQYIGPIVEGILRIEKTLETEMNAITDNPLIDTEAGEFFQSGNFLGQYVGMAMDELRRHIGLLAKHLDVQIALLVSPEFNHGLPPSLMGHGDSPVNMNLKGLQ
;
A
#
# COMPACT_ATOMS: atom_id res chain seq x y z
N MET A 1 5.77 -9.35 13.00
CA MET A 1 5.40 -10.21 14.15
C MET A 1 4.00 -10.80 14.00
N VAL A 2 2.95 -10.01 13.72
CA VAL A 2 1.57 -10.52 13.54
C VAL A 2 1.48 -11.67 12.53
N LEU A 3 1.97 -11.47 11.30
CA LEU A 3 1.94 -12.51 10.27
C LEU A 3 2.70 -13.77 10.67
N ARG A 4 3.81 -13.58 11.41
CA ARG A 4 4.64 -14.68 11.88
C ARG A 4 3.88 -15.54 12.89
N ALA A 5 3.18 -14.91 13.83
CA ALA A 5 2.33 -15.60 14.79
C ALA A 5 1.13 -16.28 14.08
N ASN A 6 0.45 -15.58 13.18
CA ASN A 6 -0.67 -16.12 12.38
C ASN A 6 -0.29 -17.41 11.66
N MET A 7 0.87 -17.42 11.02
CA MET A 7 1.34 -18.59 10.29
C MET A 7 1.68 -19.77 11.20
N LEU A 8 2.38 -19.52 12.32
CA LEU A 8 2.75 -20.57 13.29
C LEU A 8 1.52 -21.22 13.94
N LEU A 9 0.44 -20.46 14.14
CA LEU A 9 -0.82 -20.96 14.71
C LEU A 9 -1.54 -21.99 13.82
N ARG A 10 -1.16 -22.12 12.54
CA ARG A 10 -1.78 -23.09 11.63
C ARG A 10 -1.34 -24.54 11.88
N GLY A 11 -0.39 -24.78 12.77
CA GLY A 11 -0.10 -26.12 13.28
C GLY A 11 0.86 -26.98 12.46
N ALA A 12 1.37 -26.52 11.31
CA ALA A 12 2.25 -27.32 10.45
C ALA A 12 3.76 -27.00 10.62
N SER A 13 4.15 -26.19 11.61
CA SER A 13 5.52 -25.68 11.77
C SER A 13 6.37 -26.38 12.84
N GLY A 14 5.75 -27.16 13.74
CA GLY A 14 6.45 -27.84 14.83
C GLY A 14 7.11 -26.89 15.83
N VAL A 15 6.38 -25.87 16.28
CA VAL A 15 6.86 -24.87 17.25
C VAL A 15 6.03 -24.90 18.53
N ARG A 16 6.64 -24.62 19.69
CA ARG A 16 5.90 -24.45 20.95
C ARG A 16 5.03 -23.20 20.94
N MET A 17 3.88 -23.31 21.61
CA MET A 17 2.95 -22.20 21.82
C MET A 17 3.60 -21.02 22.55
N GLU A 18 4.53 -21.28 23.48
CA GLU A 18 5.27 -20.23 24.21
C GLU A 18 5.93 -19.21 23.28
N ILE A 19 6.45 -19.64 22.13
CA ILE A 19 7.11 -18.75 21.15
C ILE A 19 6.07 -17.85 20.47
N VAL A 20 4.90 -18.40 20.14
CA VAL A 20 3.78 -17.64 19.56
C VAL A 20 3.25 -16.62 20.57
N GLU A 21 3.08 -17.02 21.83
CA GLU A 21 2.65 -16.15 22.92
C GLU A 21 3.64 -15.00 23.14
N ARG A 22 4.95 -15.25 23.02
CA ARG A 22 5.96 -14.18 23.09
C ARG A 22 5.87 -13.18 21.96
N LEU A 23 5.64 -13.63 20.71
CA LEU A 23 5.39 -12.71 19.60
C LEU A 23 4.20 -11.79 19.89
N VAL A 24 3.10 -12.35 20.42
CA VAL A 24 1.90 -11.60 20.80
C VAL A 24 2.18 -10.67 21.97
N ARG A 25 2.96 -11.10 22.97
CA ARG A 25 3.31 -10.27 24.13
C ARG A 25 4.18 -9.07 23.75
N PHE A 26 5.16 -9.26 22.87
CA PHE A 26 5.97 -8.17 22.31
C PHE A 26 5.09 -7.15 21.58
N LEU A 27 4.17 -7.63 20.73
CA LEU A 27 3.20 -6.77 20.04
C LEU A 27 2.35 -5.95 21.02
N ASN A 28 1.76 -6.59 22.02
CA ASN A 28 0.87 -5.94 22.99
C ASN A 28 1.61 -4.93 23.90
N ALA A 29 2.91 -5.13 24.10
CA ALA A 29 3.75 -4.21 24.87
C ALA A 29 4.32 -3.05 24.02
N GLY A 30 4.07 -3.03 22.70
CA GLY A 30 4.71 -2.08 21.79
C GLY A 30 6.23 -2.27 21.69
N ALA A 31 6.73 -3.48 22.01
CA ALA A 31 8.15 -3.83 21.96
C ALA A 31 8.49 -4.37 20.56
N THR A 32 9.20 -3.58 19.77
CA THR A 32 9.51 -3.88 18.36
C THR A 32 11.01 -4.09 18.18
N PRO A 33 11.48 -5.29 17.82
CA PRO A 33 12.90 -5.52 17.52
C PRO A 33 13.42 -4.57 16.44
N VAL A 34 14.62 -4.03 16.64
CA VAL A 34 15.28 -3.16 15.65
C VAL A 34 15.89 -4.05 14.56
N VAL A 35 15.36 -3.94 13.34
CA VAL A 35 15.72 -4.78 12.20
C VAL A 35 16.33 -3.93 11.08
N GLY A 36 17.46 -4.37 10.53
CA GLY A 36 18.09 -3.70 9.39
C GLY A 36 17.28 -3.84 8.10
N GLU A 37 17.41 -2.87 7.21
CA GLU A 37 16.64 -2.83 5.95
C GLU A 37 17.17 -3.82 4.88
N LEU A 38 18.45 -4.21 4.96
CA LEU A 38 19.11 -5.11 4.00
C LEU A 38 19.34 -6.50 4.59
N GLY A 39 19.27 -7.52 3.73
CA GLY A 39 19.69 -8.89 4.07
C GLY A 39 18.70 -10.00 3.68
N SER A 40 17.45 -9.66 3.37
CA SER A 40 16.54 -10.61 2.72
C SER A 40 16.69 -10.53 1.21
N ILE A 41 16.70 -11.69 0.56
CA ILE A 41 16.59 -11.82 -0.90
C ILE A 41 15.20 -12.31 -1.34
N GLY A 42 14.28 -12.56 -0.41
CA GLY A 42 12.94 -13.08 -0.68
C GLY A 42 12.88 -14.51 -1.23
N ALA A 43 14.01 -15.21 -1.39
CA ALA A 43 14.10 -16.53 -2.02
C ALA A 43 14.11 -17.71 -1.04
N SER A 44 14.77 -17.57 0.11
CA SER A 44 14.89 -18.61 1.15
C SER A 44 14.09 -18.26 2.41
N GLY A 45 13.04 -17.46 2.25
CA GLY A 45 12.40 -16.72 3.33
C GLY A 45 13.18 -15.46 3.73
N ASP A 46 12.56 -14.67 4.59
CA ASP A 46 13.08 -13.42 5.15
C ASP A 46 14.04 -13.70 6.32
N LEU A 47 15.04 -14.55 6.09
CA LEU A 47 15.87 -15.16 7.14
C LEU A 47 16.58 -14.15 8.04
N ILE A 48 17.25 -13.15 7.46
CA ILE A 48 17.99 -12.14 8.24
C ILE A 48 17.04 -11.30 9.12
N PRO A 49 16.00 -10.64 8.57
CA PRO A 49 15.11 -9.84 9.40
C PRO A 49 14.29 -10.68 10.40
N LEU A 50 13.80 -11.86 10.01
CA LEU A 50 13.12 -12.77 10.94
C LEU A 50 14.08 -13.35 11.98
N GLY A 51 15.35 -13.56 11.63
CA GLY A 51 16.41 -13.96 12.56
C GLY A 51 16.65 -12.92 13.64
N THR A 52 16.65 -11.63 13.30
CA THR A 52 16.73 -10.55 14.29
C THR A 52 15.53 -10.54 15.23
N ILE A 53 14.32 -10.72 14.69
CA ILE A 53 13.10 -10.85 15.51
C ILE A 53 13.19 -12.09 16.41
N ALA A 54 13.60 -13.23 15.86
CA ALA A 54 13.75 -14.48 16.60
C ALA A 54 14.72 -14.32 17.77
N ARG A 55 15.90 -13.74 17.53
CA ARG A 55 16.90 -13.50 18.58
C ARG A 55 16.39 -12.56 19.66
N ALA A 56 15.60 -11.55 19.30
CA ALA A 56 14.99 -10.64 20.26
C ALA A 56 13.96 -11.32 21.17
N ILE A 57 13.00 -12.07 20.60
CA ILE A 57 11.91 -12.69 21.39
C ILE A 57 12.35 -13.94 22.18
N THR A 58 13.33 -14.68 21.66
CA THR A 58 13.85 -15.91 22.30
C THR A 58 15.00 -15.63 23.25
N GLY A 59 15.65 -14.49 23.10
CA GLY A 59 16.80 -14.13 23.93
C GLY A 59 18.11 -14.81 23.54
N GLN A 60 18.30 -15.14 22.27
CA GLN A 60 19.47 -15.83 21.74
C GLN A 60 20.66 -14.89 21.41
N ALA A 61 20.48 -13.56 21.49
CA ALA A 61 21.58 -12.60 21.37
C ALA A 61 21.37 -11.36 22.23
N ALA A 62 22.35 -11.07 23.08
CA ALA A 62 22.33 -9.91 23.97
C ALA A 62 22.44 -8.57 23.20
N SER A 63 23.05 -8.58 22.01
CA SER A 63 23.22 -7.37 21.19
C SER A 63 21.96 -6.90 20.46
N CYS A 64 20.84 -7.64 20.54
CA CYS A 64 19.60 -7.23 19.92
C CYS A 64 19.02 -6.00 20.64
N LYS A 65 18.69 -4.97 19.87
CA LYS A 65 17.97 -3.79 20.35
C LYS A 65 16.47 -3.93 20.10
N VAL A 66 15.67 -3.37 20.99
CA VAL A 66 14.22 -3.35 20.89
C VAL A 66 13.72 -1.93 21.14
N MET A 67 12.90 -1.42 20.23
CA MET A 67 12.23 -0.13 20.36
C MET A 67 10.95 -0.30 21.18
N MET A 68 10.77 0.49 22.24
CA MET A 68 9.56 0.52 23.06
C MET A 68 9.34 1.96 23.55
N ASN A 69 8.10 2.48 23.48
CA ASN A 69 7.78 3.86 23.90
C ASN A 69 8.69 4.95 23.28
N GLY A 70 9.13 4.76 22.03
CA GLY A 70 10.00 5.69 21.31
C GLY A 70 11.46 5.71 21.76
N ARG A 71 11.90 4.73 22.55
CA ARG A 71 13.30 4.57 22.98
C ARG A 71 13.81 3.16 22.68
N GLU A 72 15.12 3.06 22.39
CA GLU A 72 15.79 1.77 22.24
C GLU A 72 16.23 1.23 23.60
N TYR A 73 16.01 -0.06 23.80
CA TYR A 73 16.40 -0.82 24.98
C TYR A 73 17.24 -2.02 24.56
N ASP A 74 18.09 -2.50 25.46
CA ASP A 74 18.67 -3.83 25.32
C ASP A 74 17.57 -4.89 25.43
N ARG A 75 17.71 -5.96 24.65
CA ARG A 75 16.74 -7.06 24.67
C ARG A 75 16.52 -7.62 26.08
N ASP A 76 17.58 -7.72 26.89
CA ASP A 76 17.47 -8.29 28.24
C ASP A 76 16.59 -7.43 29.15
N GLU A 77 16.71 -6.10 29.06
CA GLU A 77 15.82 -5.17 29.79
C GLU A 77 14.36 -5.38 29.39
N VAL A 78 14.10 -5.59 28.09
CA VAL A 78 12.75 -5.83 27.59
C VAL A 78 12.23 -7.20 28.03
N LEU A 79 13.04 -8.25 28.01
CA LEU A 79 12.61 -9.57 28.48
C LEU A 79 12.29 -9.54 29.98
N ASP A 80 13.13 -8.89 30.79
CA ASP A 80 12.89 -8.72 32.23
C ASP A 80 11.61 -7.93 32.49
N PHE A 81 11.40 -6.83 31.76
CA PHE A 81 10.16 -6.04 31.82
C PHE A 81 8.92 -6.86 31.45
N LEU A 82 9.03 -7.75 30.47
CA LEU A 82 7.94 -8.63 30.04
C LEU A 82 7.78 -9.89 30.90
N GLY A 83 8.66 -10.12 31.89
CA GLY A 83 8.64 -11.28 32.78
C GLY A 83 9.10 -12.57 32.12
N TYR A 84 9.95 -12.49 31.10
CA TYR A 84 10.46 -13.65 30.35
C TYR A 84 11.93 -13.93 30.61
N LYS A 85 12.29 -15.21 30.61
CA LYS A 85 13.68 -15.68 30.52
C LYS A 85 14.02 -16.08 29.08
N PRO A 86 15.30 -16.14 28.68
CA PRO A 86 15.67 -16.70 27.37
C PRO A 86 15.13 -18.13 27.16
N ILE A 87 14.68 -18.44 25.95
CA ILE A 87 14.23 -19.78 25.54
C ILE A 87 15.41 -20.55 24.98
N SER A 88 15.62 -21.78 25.48
CA SER A 88 16.39 -22.79 24.75
C SER A 88 15.51 -23.38 23.65
N LEU A 89 15.94 -23.24 22.38
CA LEU A 89 15.18 -23.70 21.21
C LEU A 89 15.32 -25.21 21.04
N LEU A 90 14.21 -25.87 20.75
CA LEU A 90 14.14 -27.29 20.41
C LEU A 90 14.42 -27.51 18.91
N PRO A 91 14.61 -28.76 18.46
CA PRO A 91 14.69 -29.07 17.04
C PRO A 91 13.55 -28.42 16.25
N LYS A 92 13.83 -27.99 15.02
CA LYS A 92 12.93 -27.26 14.09
C LYS A 92 12.54 -25.83 14.51
N GLU A 93 12.47 -25.49 15.80
CA GLU A 93 11.91 -24.20 16.23
C GLU A 93 12.66 -22.98 15.69
N ALA A 94 14.00 -23.02 15.68
CA ALA A 94 14.80 -21.94 15.11
C ALA A 94 14.42 -21.68 13.65
N LEU A 95 14.29 -22.74 12.85
CA LEU A 95 13.90 -22.65 11.45
C LEU A 95 12.44 -22.19 11.31
N ALA A 96 11.53 -22.72 12.13
CA ALA A 96 10.12 -22.32 12.11
C ALA A 96 9.91 -20.81 12.30
N ILE A 97 10.71 -20.17 13.17
CA ILE A 97 10.59 -18.73 13.45
C ILE A 97 11.15 -17.91 12.29
N VAL A 98 12.25 -18.35 11.66
CA VAL A 98 12.97 -17.54 10.67
C VAL A 98 12.55 -17.81 9.22
N ASN A 99 11.94 -18.97 8.95
CA ASN A 99 11.65 -19.41 7.60
C ASN A 99 10.25 -18.98 7.15
N GLY A 100 10.19 -18.11 6.14
CA GLY A 100 8.94 -17.62 5.56
C GLY A 100 8.97 -16.17 5.12
N THR A 101 7.86 -15.71 4.57
CA THR A 101 7.74 -14.40 3.89
C THR A 101 7.11 -13.32 4.77
N SER A 102 6.97 -13.58 6.08
CA SER A 102 6.20 -12.74 6.99
C SER A 102 6.70 -11.30 7.10
N PHE A 103 7.98 -11.03 6.79
CA PHE A 103 8.54 -9.68 6.89
C PHE A 103 8.23 -8.88 5.62
N SER A 104 8.55 -9.44 4.45
CA SER A 104 8.24 -8.87 3.14
C SER A 104 6.74 -8.72 2.91
N ALA A 105 5.93 -9.73 3.25
CA ALA A 105 4.48 -9.66 3.17
C ALA A 105 3.90 -8.56 4.08
N ALA A 106 4.45 -8.37 5.29
CA ALA A 106 3.99 -7.31 6.19
C ALA A 106 4.28 -5.90 5.62
N ILE A 107 5.48 -5.71 5.04
CA ILE A 107 5.83 -4.46 4.35
C ILE A 107 4.89 -4.23 3.16
N ALA A 108 4.64 -5.27 2.36
CA ALA A 108 3.76 -5.20 1.20
C ALA A 108 2.31 -4.82 1.57
N LEU A 109 1.76 -5.41 2.63
CA LEU A 109 0.42 -5.10 3.13
C LEU A 109 0.32 -3.66 3.64
N ASN A 110 1.34 -3.16 4.34
CA ASN A 110 1.37 -1.77 4.79
C ASN A 110 1.38 -0.80 3.59
N HIS A 111 2.17 -1.08 2.56
CA HIS A 111 2.17 -0.28 1.34
C HIS A 111 0.85 -0.37 0.58
N LEU A 112 0.26 -1.55 0.46
CA LEU A 112 -1.05 -1.73 -0.15
C LEU A 112 -2.12 -0.90 0.58
N HIS A 113 -2.12 -0.92 1.91
CA HIS A 113 -3.03 -0.10 2.72
C HIS A 113 -2.87 1.39 2.41
N SER A 114 -1.64 1.91 2.40
CA SER A 114 -1.36 3.31 2.04
C SER A 114 -1.80 3.64 0.62
N VAL A 115 -1.58 2.75 -0.35
CA VAL A 115 -1.97 2.96 -1.75
C VAL A 115 -3.49 3.04 -1.92
N ARG A 116 -4.29 2.32 -1.13
CA ARG A 116 -5.76 2.47 -1.15
C ARG A 116 -6.18 3.89 -0.74
N ASN A 117 -5.51 4.45 0.26
CA ASN A 117 -5.73 5.84 0.66
C ASN A 117 -5.28 6.81 -0.45
N TYR A 118 -4.11 6.59 -1.05
CA TYR A 118 -3.59 7.43 -2.13
C TYR A 118 -4.46 7.38 -3.39
N LEU A 119 -5.00 6.22 -3.75
CA LEU A 119 -5.95 6.08 -4.85
C LEU A 119 -7.22 6.90 -4.58
N SER A 120 -7.75 6.80 -3.36
CA SER A 120 -8.97 7.53 -2.96
C SER A 120 -8.75 9.05 -3.01
N ILE A 121 -7.63 9.53 -2.45
CA ILE A 121 -7.23 10.95 -2.50
C ILE A 121 -6.99 11.39 -3.94
N SER A 122 -6.32 10.56 -4.75
CA SER A 122 -6.06 10.84 -6.15
C SER A 122 -7.36 11.02 -6.93
N ILE A 123 -8.33 10.12 -6.78
CA ILE A 123 -9.64 10.23 -7.47
C ILE A 123 -10.38 11.51 -7.03
N ALA A 124 -10.34 11.85 -5.75
CA ALA A 124 -10.92 13.10 -5.25
C ALA A 124 -10.24 14.34 -5.85
N ALA A 125 -8.90 14.35 -5.90
CA ALA A 125 -8.13 15.42 -6.54
C ALA A 125 -8.49 15.56 -8.03
N HIS A 126 -8.61 14.45 -8.77
CA HIS A 126 -9.08 14.48 -10.16
C HIS A 126 -10.47 15.08 -10.29
N GLY A 127 -11.40 14.78 -9.37
CA GLY A 127 -12.73 15.40 -9.36
C GLY A 127 -12.67 16.92 -9.21
N LEU A 128 -11.84 17.41 -8.27
CA LEU A 128 -11.60 18.85 -8.08
C LEU A 128 -10.99 19.49 -9.33
N MET A 129 -10.00 18.84 -9.94
CA MET A 129 -9.31 19.36 -11.13
C MET A 129 -10.23 19.36 -12.36
N ILE A 130 -11.04 18.31 -12.57
CA ILE A 130 -12.05 18.26 -13.63
C ILE A 130 -13.06 19.40 -13.47
N ARG A 131 -13.52 19.66 -12.23
CA ARG A 131 -14.40 20.81 -11.95
C ARG A 131 -13.71 22.14 -12.24
N ALA A 132 -12.49 22.34 -11.74
CA ALA A 132 -11.75 23.58 -11.94
C ALA A 132 -11.44 23.85 -13.42
N LEU A 133 -11.22 22.80 -14.22
CA LEU A 133 -10.98 22.87 -15.66
C LEU A 133 -12.26 22.89 -16.49
N LEU A 134 -13.43 23.04 -15.86
CA LEU A 134 -14.75 23.08 -16.54
C LEU A 134 -15.00 21.85 -17.44
N GLY A 135 -14.49 20.69 -17.04
CA GLY A 135 -14.52 19.46 -17.82
C GLY A 135 -15.95 18.95 -18.08
N HIS A 136 -16.14 18.35 -19.26
CA HIS A 136 -17.38 17.71 -19.67
C HIS A 136 -17.67 16.47 -18.83
N GLU A 137 -18.95 16.26 -18.54
CA GLU A 137 -19.40 15.11 -17.74
C GLU A 137 -19.78 13.90 -18.60
N ASP A 138 -20.08 14.11 -19.88
CA ASP A 138 -20.41 13.08 -20.86
C ASP A 138 -19.41 11.90 -20.89
N PRO A 139 -18.09 12.11 -20.75
CA PRO A 139 -17.12 11.01 -20.70
C PRO A 139 -17.32 10.03 -19.56
N PHE A 140 -18.03 10.43 -18.50
CA PHE A 140 -18.34 9.61 -17.35
C PHE A 140 -19.72 8.95 -17.46
N ALA A 141 -20.52 9.23 -18.51
CA ALA A 141 -21.87 8.70 -18.65
C ALA A 141 -21.91 7.16 -18.62
N GLU A 142 -22.93 6.59 -17.99
CA GLU A 142 -23.06 5.14 -17.85
C GLU A 142 -23.07 4.40 -19.21
N PHE A 143 -23.71 5.00 -20.22
CA PHE A 143 -23.73 4.46 -21.59
C PHE A 143 -22.33 4.18 -22.13
N VAL A 144 -21.39 5.13 -21.97
CA VAL A 144 -20.01 5.02 -22.46
C VAL A 144 -19.32 3.79 -21.87
N HIS A 145 -19.47 3.57 -20.56
CA HIS A 145 -18.79 2.47 -19.88
C HIS A 145 -19.54 1.14 -19.98
N ARG A 146 -20.84 1.16 -20.26
CA ARG A 146 -21.57 -0.05 -20.67
C ARG A 146 -21.10 -0.57 -22.03
N CYS A 147 -20.72 0.33 -22.96
CA CYS A 147 -20.17 -0.04 -24.25
C CYS A 147 -18.73 -0.61 -24.19
N LYS A 148 -17.99 -0.37 -23.10
CA LYS A 148 -16.67 -0.96 -22.85
C LYS A 148 -16.56 -1.40 -21.37
N PRO A 149 -17.11 -2.57 -21.01
CA PRO A 149 -17.47 -2.90 -19.63
C PRO A 149 -16.32 -3.51 -18.82
N HIS A 150 -15.14 -2.88 -18.82
CA HIS A 150 -14.10 -3.24 -17.84
C HIS A 150 -14.55 -2.81 -16.42
N PRO A 151 -14.53 -3.70 -15.42
CA PRO A 151 -15.07 -3.39 -14.09
C PRO A 151 -14.45 -2.15 -13.45
N GLY A 152 -13.12 -2.01 -13.51
CA GLY A 152 -12.43 -0.85 -12.95
C GLY A 152 -12.77 0.44 -13.68
N GLN A 153 -12.95 0.37 -14.99
CA GLN A 153 -13.36 1.53 -15.80
C GLN A 153 -14.77 1.99 -15.41
N ALA A 154 -15.73 1.07 -15.35
CA ALA A 154 -17.11 1.37 -14.95
C ALA A 154 -17.18 1.92 -13.52
N TRP A 155 -16.42 1.32 -12.59
CA TRP A 155 -16.31 1.79 -11.21
C TRP A 155 -15.73 3.20 -11.14
N SER A 156 -14.61 3.47 -11.83
CA SER A 156 -13.94 4.77 -11.82
C SER A 156 -14.86 5.88 -12.35
N ALA A 157 -15.62 5.59 -13.41
CA ALA A 157 -16.60 6.51 -13.94
C ALA A 157 -17.78 6.75 -12.98
N GLN A 158 -18.29 5.70 -12.34
CA GLN A 158 -19.36 5.81 -11.37
C GLN A 158 -18.95 6.69 -10.18
N ILE A 159 -17.74 6.50 -9.66
CA ILE A 159 -17.21 7.33 -8.57
C ILE A 159 -17.05 8.78 -9.03
N MET A 160 -16.50 9.01 -10.23
CA MET A 160 -16.34 10.37 -10.74
C MET A 160 -17.69 11.08 -10.90
N ARG A 161 -18.71 10.42 -11.48
CA ARG A 161 -20.07 10.98 -11.55
C ARG A 161 -20.61 11.38 -10.18
N ARG A 162 -20.41 10.54 -9.16
CA ARG A 162 -20.85 10.85 -7.79
C ARG A 162 -20.12 12.06 -7.21
N LEU A 163 -18.81 12.18 -7.43
CA LEU A 163 -18.02 13.30 -6.94
C LEU A 163 -18.43 14.61 -7.62
N LEU A 164 -18.61 14.58 -8.95
CA LEU A 164 -19.05 15.75 -9.69
C LEU A 164 -20.45 16.18 -9.24
N ALA A 165 -21.39 15.26 -9.04
CA ALA A 165 -22.74 15.56 -8.58
C ALA A 165 -22.82 16.30 -7.23
N LEU A 166 -21.75 16.28 -6.40
CA LEU A 166 -21.72 17.00 -5.11
C LEU A 166 -21.79 18.52 -5.27
N THR A 167 -21.45 19.05 -6.44
CA THR A 167 -21.45 20.49 -6.74
C THR A 167 -22.53 20.86 -7.78
N ASP A 168 -23.48 19.97 -8.05
CA ASP A 168 -24.54 20.24 -9.02
C ASP A 168 -25.39 21.44 -8.59
N GLY A 169 -25.76 22.28 -9.57
CA GLY A 169 -26.53 23.50 -9.35
C GLY A 169 -25.71 24.69 -8.82
N GLN A 170 -24.41 24.54 -8.61
CA GLN A 170 -23.52 25.60 -8.15
C GLN A 170 -22.63 26.13 -9.28
N ALA A 171 -23.24 26.70 -10.33
CA ALA A 171 -22.47 27.29 -11.43
C ALA A 171 -21.56 28.41 -10.90
N THR A 172 -20.25 28.18 -11.01
CA THR A 172 -19.19 29.10 -10.54
C THR A 172 -19.18 30.40 -11.36
N GLU A 173 -18.59 31.47 -10.81
CA GLU A 173 -18.38 32.70 -11.57
C GLU A 173 -17.54 32.44 -12.83
N LEU A 174 -16.55 31.54 -12.72
CA LEU A 174 -15.72 31.12 -13.84
C LEU A 174 -16.54 30.46 -14.95
N GLU A 175 -17.44 29.53 -14.62
CA GLU A 175 -18.33 28.88 -15.60
C GLU A 175 -19.27 29.87 -16.30
N ARG A 176 -19.71 30.92 -15.61
CA ARG A 176 -20.56 31.96 -16.20
C ARG A 176 -19.76 32.91 -17.11
N ALA A 177 -18.53 33.24 -16.72
CA ALA A 177 -17.64 34.12 -17.48
C ALA A 177 -17.02 33.42 -18.69
N HIS A 178 -16.77 32.12 -18.60
CA HIS A 178 -16.14 31.30 -19.62
C HIS A 178 -17.04 30.09 -19.95
N PRO A 179 -18.13 30.30 -20.71
CA PRO A 179 -18.96 29.18 -21.16
C PRO A 179 -18.12 28.20 -21.98
N ARG A 180 -18.46 26.91 -21.92
CA ARG A 180 -17.69 25.85 -22.56
C ARG A 180 -17.81 25.95 -24.09
N GLU A 181 -16.81 26.54 -24.73
CA GLU A 181 -16.76 26.69 -26.19
C GLU A 181 -16.09 25.50 -26.88
N HIS A 182 -15.33 24.65 -26.15
CA HIS A 182 -14.61 23.53 -26.74
C HIS A 182 -15.43 22.24 -26.78
N LEU A 183 -15.40 21.58 -27.94
CA LEU A 183 -16.17 20.35 -28.20
C LEU A 183 -15.66 19.13 -27.42
N GLN A 184 -14.36 19.08 -27.09
CA GLN A 184 -13.76 17.90 -26.45
C GLN A 184 -12.68 18.27 -25.44
N ASP A 185 -12.75 17.68 -24.26
CA ASP A 185 -11.65 17.74 -23.30
C ASP A 185 -10.42 16.94 -23.75
N ARG A 186 -9.27 17.35 -23.22
CA ARG A 186 -8.01 16.61 -23.31
C ARG A 186 -8.12 15.26 -22.62
N TYR A 187 -7.28 14.32 -23.04
CA TYR A 187 -7.36 12.92 -22.61
C TYR A 187 -7.16 12.73 -21.11
N SER A 188 -6.36 13.56 -20.44
CA SER A 188 -6.20 13.49 -18.99
C SER A 188 -7.51 13.71 -18.23
N LEU A 189 -8.49 14.42 -18.81
CA LEU A 189 -9.84 14.56 -18.26
C LEU A 189 -10.76 13.47 -18.81
N ARG A 190 -10.90 13.42 -20.14
CA ARG A 190 -11.90 12.60 -20.84
C ARG A 190 -11.65 11.09 -20.75
N CYS A 191 -10.39 10.68 -20.70
CA CYS A 191 -10.03 9.26 -20.66
C CYS A 191 -9.76 8.77 -19.22
N PHE A 192 -10.11 9.55 -18.20
CA PHE A 192 -9.86 9.22 -16.79
C PHE A 192 -10.36 7.81 -16.43
N PRO A 193 -11.61 7.39 -16.73
CA PRO A 193 -12.08 6.06 -16.36
C PRO A 193 -11.28 4.93 -17.05
N GLN A 194 -10.92 5.12 -18.32
CA GLN A 194 -10.18 4.15 -19.12
C GLN A 194 -8.74 4.01 -18.63
N TYR A 195 -8.15 5.09 -18.13
CA TYR A 195 -6.79 5.10 -17.57
C TYR A 195 -6.73 4.50 -16.17
N ILE A 196 -7.68 4.88 -15.30
CA ILE A 196 -7.71 4.48 -13.89
C ILE A 196 -8.25 3.06 -13.71
N GLY A 197 -9.14 2.60 -14.58
CA GLY A 197 -9.72 1.26 -14.52
C GLY A 197 -8.71 0.11 -14.35
N PRO A 198 -7.70 -0.06 -15.23
CA PRO A 198 -6.69 -1.12 -15.07
C PRO A 198 -5.81 -0.94 -13.83
N ILE A 199 -5.68 0.27 -13.29
CA ILE A 199 -4.96 0.54 -12.03
C ILE A 199 -5.77 0.00 -10.86
N VAL A 200 -7.08 0.30 -10.81
CA VAL A 200 -8.01 -0.22 -9.79
C VAL A 200 -8.04 -1.74 -9.82
N GLU A 201 -8.23 -2.34 -11.00
CA GLU A 201 -8.28 -3.80 -11.16
C GLU A 201 -6.94 -4.46 -10.77
N GLY A 202 -5.82 -3.82 -11.09
CA GLY A 202 -4.50 -4.29 -10.69
C GLY A 202 -4.28 -4.26 -9.18
N ILE A 203 -4.68 -3.19 -8.50
CA ILE A 203 -4.61 -3.08 -7.03
C ILE A 203 -5.48 -4.15 -6.35
N LEU A 204 -6.69 -4.40 -6.86
CA LEU A 204 -7.58 -5.45 -6.33
C LEU A 204 -6.98 -6.85 -6.49
N ARG A 205 -6.30 -7.11 -7.61
CA ARG A 205 -5.58 -8.38 -7.81
C ARG A 205 -4.42 -8.52 -6.81
N ILE A 206 -3.64 -7.45 -6.61
CA ILE A 206 -2.54 -7.42 -5.64
C ILE A 206 -3.05 -7.69 -4.23
N GLU A 207 -4.18 -7.08 -3.85
CA GLU A 207 -4.84 -7.30 -2.57
C GLU A 207 -5.14 -8.79 -2.35
N LYS A 208 -5.82 -9.44 -3.30
CA LYS A 208 -6.10 -10.87 -3.22
C LYS A 208 -4.85 -11.74 -3.09
N THR A 209 -3.78 -11.39 -3.82
CA THR A 209 -2.50 -12.10 -3.74
C THR A 209 -1.90 -11.98 -2.34
N LEU A 210 -1.83 -10.77 -1.78
CA LEU A 210 -1.25 -10.54 -0.45
C LEU A 210 -2.13 -11.08 0.69
N GLU A 211 -3.45 -11.07 0.53
CA GLU A 211 -4.40 -11.72 1.45
C GLU A 211 -4.20 -13.23 1.52
N THR A 212 -3.85 -13.85 0.39
CA THR A 212 -3.49 -15.27 0.35
C THR A 212 -2.17 -15.49 1.07
N GLU A 213 -1.15 -14.69 0.76
CA GLU A 213 0.19 -14.80 1.36
C GLU A 213 0.19 -14.62 2.88
N MET A 214 -0.53 -13.61 3.39
CA MET A 214 -0.60 -13.34 4.83
C MET A 214 -1.26 -14.47 5.63
N ASN A 215 -2.01 -15.33 4.93
CA ASN A 215 -2.73 -16.48 5.44
C ASN A 215 -2.09 -17.81 4.99
N ALA A 216 -0.90 -17.81 4.38
CA ALA A 216 -0.23 -19.04 3.95
C ALA A 216 0.67 -19.62 5.05
N ILE A 217 0.98 -20.92 4.95
CA ILE A 217 2.06 -21.56 5.70
C ILE A 217 3.32 -21.53 4.85
N THR A 218 4.15 -20.52 5.09
CA THR A 218 5.40 -20.21 4.35
C THR A 218 6.65 -20.90 4.92
N ASP A 219 6.48 -21.97 5.71
CA ASP A 219 7.56 -22.66 6.43
C ASP A 219 8.09 -23.85 5.63
N ASN A 220 9.23 -24.39 6.03
CA ASN A 220 9.78 -25.66 5.58
C ASN A 220 10.68 -26.31 6.65
N PRO A 221 10.63 -27.65 6.82
CA PRO A 221 9.59 -28.56 6.32
C PRO A 221 8.24 -28.30 7.00
N LEU A 222 7.17 -28.74 6.34
CA LEU A 222 5.82 -28.77 6.90
C LEU A 222 5.59 -30.11 7.60
N ILE A 223 4.92 -30.09 8.74
CA ILE A 223 4.59 -31.29 9.53
C ILE A 223 3.10 -31.56 9.39
N ASP A 224 2.76 -32.74 8.91
CA ASP A 224 1.39 -33.25 8.88
C ASP A 224 1.23 -34.27 10.00
N THR A 225 0.58 -33.84 11.08
CA THR A 225 0.35 -34.69 12.26
C THR A 225 -0.69 -35.77 12.02
N GLU A 226 -1.60 -35.58 11.05
CA GLU A 226 -2.61 -36.58 10.73
C GLU A 226 -1.97 -37.73 9.92
N ALA A 227 -1.11 -37.39 8.95
CA ALA A 227 -0.35 -38.37 8.19
C ALA A 227 0.83 -38.97 8.98
N GLY A 228 1.32 -38.27 10.01
CA GLY A 228 2.53 -38.66 10.75
C GLY A 228 3.82 -38.44 9.94
N GLU A 229 3.78 -37.52 8.97
CA GLU A 229 4.85 -37.28 8.00
C GLU A 229 5.32 -35.81 8.03
N PHE A 230 6.48 -35.57 7.40
CA PHE A 230 6.91 -34.21 7.09
C PHE A 230 7.20 -34.07 5.60
N PHE A 231 6.89 -32.89 5.07
CA PHE A 231 7.04 -32.56 3.66
C PHE A 231 8.05 -31.44 3.49
N GLN A 232 9.01 -31.65 2.60
CA GLN A 232 9.85 -30.56 2.11
C GLN A 232 9.02 -29.66 1.19
N SER A 233 9.08 -28.34 1.43
CA SER A 233 8.31 -27.34 0.68
C SER A 233 9.23 -26.22 0.19
N GLY A 234 8.73 -25.47 -0.80
CA GLY A 234 9.31 -24.20 -1.24
C GLY A 234 8.50 -22.98 -0.81
N ASN A 235 7.61 -23.12 0.19
CA ASN A 235 6.63 -22.07 0.52
C ASN A 235 7.25 -20.80 1.11
N PHE A 236 8.54 -20.82 1.43
CA PHE A 236 9.30 -19.65 1.89
C PHE A 236 9.70 -18.69 0.75
N LEU A 237 9.50 -19.08 -0.51
CA LEU A 237 9.78 -18.24 -1.67
C LEU A 237 8.69 -17.16 -1.84
N GLY A 238 9.03 -15.90 -1.57
CA GLY A 238 8.11 -14.75 -1.64
C GLY A 238 7.88 -14.21 -3.06
N GLN A 239 7.82 -15.07 -4.06
CA GLN A 239 7.71 -14.64 -5.47
C GLN A 239 6.43 -13.83 -5.73
N TYR A 240 5.31 -14.26 -5.14
CA TYR A 240 4.03 -13.55 -5.24
C TYR A 240 4.12 -12.14 -4.65
N VAL A 241 4.79 -11.98 -3.50
CA VAL A 241 5.02 -10.67 -2.88
C VAL A 241 5.86 -9.78 -3.78
N GLY A 242 6.98 -10.30 -4.28
CA GLY A 242 7.88 -9.55 -5.16
C GLY A 242 7.19 -9.05 -6.43
N MET A 243 6.52 -9.95 -7.16
CA MET A 243 5.80 -9.59 -8.38
C MET A 243 4.64 -8.63 -8.11
N ALA A 244 3.91 -8.83 -7.01
CA ALA A 244 2.82 -7.94 -6.62
C ALA A 244 3.35 -6.52 -6.32
N MET A 245 4.50 -6.39 -5.66
CA MET A 245 5.10 -5.10 -5.35
C MET A 245 5.70 -4.42 -6.57
N ASP A 246 6.29 -5.15 -7.51
CA ASP A 246 6.71 -4.60 -8.80
C ASP A 246 5.52 -4.02 -9.57
N GLU A 247 4.39 -4.76 -9.58
CA GLU A 247 3.16 -4.29 -10.20
C GLU A 247 2.58 -3.07 -9.46
N LEU A 248 2.58 -3.07 -8.12
CA LEU A 248 2.09 -1.96 -7.30
C LEU A 248 2.88 -0.67 -7.57
N ARG A 249 4.22 -0.74 -7.65
CA ARG A 249 5.06 0.43 -7.96
C ARG A 249 4.71 1.01 -9.32
N ARG A 250 4.47 0.17 -10.33
CA ARG A 250 4.05 0.62 -11.67
C ARG A 250 2.71 1.38 -11.59
N HIS A 251 1.74 0.86 -10.84
CA HIS A 251 0.44 1.50 -10.66
C HIS A 251 0.54 2.87 -9.98
N ILE A 252 1.39 2.99 -8.94
CA ILE A 252 1.67 4.27 -8.27
C ILE A 252 2.25 5.27 -9.27
N GLY A 253 3.23 4.87 -10.08
CA GLY A 253 3.84 5.73 -11.09
C GLY A 253 2.84 6.23 -12.15
N LEU A 254 1.90 5.37 -12.55
CA LEU A 254 0.82 5.75 -13.48
C LEU A 254 -0.14 6.77 -12.85
N LEU A 255 -0.54 6.57 -11.58
CA LEU A 255 -1.36 7.54 -10.85
C LEU A 255 -0.68 8.90 -10.73
N ALA A 256 0.59 8.92 -10.35
CA ALA A 256 1.38 10.15 -10.23
C ALA A 256 1.46 10.89 -11.58
N LYS A 257 1.78 10.17 -12.66
CA LYS A 257 1.81 10.75 -14.01
C LYS A 257 0.47 11.37 -14.42
N HIS A 258 -0.65 10.73 -14.09
CA HIS A 258 -1.97 11.23 -14.47
C HIS A 258 -2.38 12.47 -13.68
N LEU A 259 -2.01 12.55 -12.40
CA LEU A 259 -2.15 13.77 -11.60
C LEU A 259 -1.31 14.92 -12.18
N ASP A 260 -0.05 14.64 -12.48
CA ASP A 260 0.93 15.64 -12.93
C ASP A 260 0.49 16.31 -14.25
N VAL A 261 -0.02 15.54 -15.20
CA VAL A 261 -0.51 16.12 -16.45
C VAL A 261 -1.78 16.97 -16.25
N GLN A 262 -2.60 16.72 -15.23
CA GLN A 262 -3.73 17.60 -14.91
C GLN A 262 -3.29 18.89 -14.19
N ILE A 263 -2.28 18.80 -13.32
CA ILE A 263 -1.63 19.98 -12.72
C ILE A 263 -1.08 20.88 -13.82
N ALA A 264 -0.40 20.30 -14.82
CA ALA A 264 0.10 21.03 -15.99
C ALA A 264 -1.03 21.72 -16.79
N LEU A 265 -2.23 21.13 -16.86
CA LEU A 265 -3.37 21.82 -17.48
C LEU A 265 -3.79 23.02 -16.63
N LEU A 266 -3.97 22.86 -15.33
CA LEU A 266 -4.48 23.90 -14.42
C LEU A 266 -3.67 25.19 -14.43
N VAL A 267 -2.34 25.05 -14.44
CA VAL A 267 -1.41 26.17 -14.29
C VAL A 267 -1.12 26.90 -15.61
N SER A 268 -1.54 26.35 -16.74
CA SER A 268 -1.28 26.87 -18.09
C SER A 268 -2.53 27.56 -18.66
N PRO A 269 -2.54 28.90 -18.80
CA PRO A 269 -3.67 29.65 -19.34
C PRO A 269 -4.18 29.17 -20.69
N GLU A 270 -3.29 28.58 -21.50
CA GLU A 270 -3.60 28.02 -22.81
C GLU A 270 -4.56 26.82 -22.72
N PHE A 271 -4.67 26.19 -21.55
CA PHE A 271 -5.38 24.93 -21.34
C PHE A 271 -6.36 24.93 -20.17
N ASN A 272 -6.38 25.97 -19.34
CA ASN A 272 -7.06 25.96 -18.04
C ASN A 272 -8.42 26.69 -18.00
N HIS A 273 -8.93 27.09 -19.16
CA HIS A 273 -10.28 27.65 -19.32
C HIS A 273 -10.55 28.92 -18.48
N GLY A 274 -9.59 29.84 -18.46
CA GLY A 274 -9.75 31.17 -17.85
C GLY A 274 -9.18 31.29 -16.44
N LEU A 275 -8.59 30.22 -15.89
CA LEU A 275 -7.83 30.31 -14.65
C LEU A 275 -6.54 31.14 -14.84
N PRO A 276 -6.10 31.89 -13.82
CA PRO A 276 -4.88 32.68 -13.91
C PRO A 276 -3.62 31.80 -14.09
N PRO A 277 -2.56 32.32 -14.75
CA PRO A 277 -1.32 31.57 -14.92
C PRO A 277 -0.75 31.14 -13.57
N SER A 278 -0.23 29.91 -13.48
CA SER A 278 0.29 29.34 -12.22
C SER A 278 -0.68 29.49 -11.03
N LEU A 279 -2.00 29.53 -11.31
CA LEU A 279 -3.09 29.68 -10.36
C LEU A 279 -2.86 30.86 -9.40
N MET A 280 -2.46 32.02 -9.95
CA MET A 280 -2.22 33.21 -9.12
C MET A 280 -3.48 33.67 -8.39
N GLY A 281 -3.38 33.85 -7.07
CA GLY A 281 -4.48 34.34 -6.23
C GLY A 281 -4.65 35.86 -6.29
N HIS A 282 -3.83 36.61 -5.54
CA HIS A 282 -3.86 38.08 -5.56
C HIS A 282 -3.13 38.62 -6.79
N GLY A 283 -3.89 39.22 -7.71
CA GLY A 283 -3.42 39.74 -9.00
C GLY A 283 -2.71 41.10 -8.95
N ASP A 284 -2.55 41.71 -7.77
CA ASP A 284 -2.06 43.10 -7.66
C ASP A 284 -0.52 43.22 -7.70
N SER A 285 0.20 42.10 -7.64
CA SER A 285 1.67 42.09 -7.63
C SER A 285 2.25 41.40 -8.87
N PRO A 286 2.92 42.12 -9.78
CA PRO A 286 3.48 41.55 -11.02
C PRO A 286 4.67 40.60 -10.78
N VAL A 287 5.14 40.48 -9.54
CA VAL A 287 6.22 39.56 -9.14
C VAL A 287 5.69 38.27 -8.51
N ASN A 288 4.37 38.15 -8.32
CA ASN A 288 3.80 36.98 -7.69
C ASN A 288 3.78 35.79 -8.66
N MET A 289 4.43 34.69 -8.28
CA MET A 289 4.53 33.48 -9.11
C MET A 289 3.73 32.30 -8.52
N ASN A 290 3.10 32.48 -7.35
CA ASN A 290 2.25 31.50 -6.63
C ASN A 290 2.73 30.03 -6.78
N LEU A 291 1.95 29.19 -7.47
CA LEU A 291 2.19 27.75 -7.53
C LEU A 291 3.27 27.33 -8.53
N LYS A 292 3.97 28.29 -9.17
CA LYS A 292 5.05 28.00 -10.13
C LYS A 292 6.18 27.14 -9.55
N GLY A 293 6.52 27.33 -8.27
CA GLY A 293 7.55 26.53 -7.61
C GLY A 293 7.05 25.18 -7.06
N LEU A 294 5.73 25.00 -6.95
CA LEU A 294 5.14 23.73 -6.52
C LEU A 294 4.93 22.78 -7.71
N GLN A 295 4.57 23.33 -8.87
CA GLN A 295 4.61 22.63 -10.16
C GLN A 295 6.05 22.24 -10.51
#